data_AF-A0A2V7JUZ3-F1
#
_entry.id   AF-A0A2V7JUZ3-F1
#
_cell.length_a   1.000
_cell.length_b   1.000
_cell.length_c   1.000
_cell.angle_alpha   90.00
_cell.angle_beta   90.00
_cell.angle_gamma   90.00
#
_symmetry.space_group_name_H-M   'P 1'
#
loop_
_entity.id
_entity.type
_entity.pdbx_description
1 polymer ?
#
loop_
_entity_poly.entity_id
_entity_poly.type
_entity_poly.pdbx_seq_one_letter_code
_entity_poly.pdbx_strand_id
1 'polypeptide(L)'
;MRAHKGDILFHKHRFDVFTNPNVGVVLDVLAPDDIVLYGVATDVCDKAAVEGLLERRPRTRLFVVTDAVRGIDKDVSEQLLKDWGDEGVRLVRTKEVVEEGLVEELARATA
;
A
#
# COMPACT_ATOMS: atom_id res chain seq x y z
N MET A 1 19.16 7.85 -2.16
CA MET A 1 17.77 7.53 -1.80
C MET A 1 17.64 6.87 -0.44
N ARG A 2 18.35 5.77 -0.15
CA ARG A 2 18.28 5.10 1.18
C ARG A 2 18.68 5.97 2.39
N ALA A 3 19.49 7.00 2.18
CA ALA A 3 19.86 7.97 3.23
C ALA A 3 18.93 9.21 3.29
N HIS A 4 17.92 9.29 2.41
CA HIS A 4 16.96 10.40 2.40
C HIS A 4 16.03 10.29 3.61
N LYS A 5 15.80 11.40 4.30
CA LYS A 5 15.01 11.45 5.55
C LYS A 5 13.63 12.07 5.39
N GLY A 6 13.32 12.62 4.21
CA GLY A 6 12.03 13.22 3.93
C GLY A 6 11.18 12.35 3.02
N ASP A 7 10.07 12.91 2.57
CA ASP A 7 9.16 12.23 1.66
C ASP A 7 9.76 12.07 0.27
N ILE A 8 9.30 11.05 -0.45
CA ILE A 8 9.51 10.85 -1.88
C ILE A 8 8.17 11.12 -2.57
N LEU A 9 8.12 12.17 -3.38
CA LEU A 9 6.89 12.61 -4.05
C LEU A 9 6.90 12.15 -5.51
N PHE A 10 5.82 11.49 -5.93
CA PHE A 10 5.57 11.14 -7.33
C PHE A 10 4.43 11.99 -7.89
N HIS A 11 4.70 12.69 -8.99
CA HIS A 11 3.63 13.29 -9.79
C HIS A 11 2.97 12.21 -10.64
N LYS A 12 1.66 12.00 -10.48
CA LYS A 12 0.87 11.11 -11.34
C LYS A 12 -0.18 11.91 -12.10
N HIS A 13 -0.29 11.66 -13.41
CA HIS A 13 -1.32 12.25 -14.27
C HIS A 13 -2.48 11.30 -14.54
N ARG A 14 -2.42 10.08 -14.00
CA ARG A 14 -3.45 9.05 -14.08
C ARG A 14 -3.75 8.50 -12.69
N PHE A 15 -4.83 7.72 -12.58
CA PHE A 15 -5.20 7.09 -11.32
C PHE A 15 -4.14 6.09 -10.86
N ASP A 16 -3.73 5.21 -11.78
CA ASP A 16 -2.64 4.26 -11.57
C ASP A 16 -1.29 4.96 -11.36
N VAL A 17 -0.72 4.75 -10.18
CA VAL A 17 0.58 5.29 -9.75
C VAL A 17 1.73 4.73 -10.60
N PHE A 18 1.63 3.50 -11.10
CA PHE A 18 2.65 2.85 -11.91
C PHE A 18 2.75 3.41 -13.33
N THR A 19 1.85 4.31 -13.73
CA THR A 19 2.04 5.13 -14.93
C THR A 19 3.20 6.11 -14.81
N ASN A 20 3.67 6.40 -13.59
CA ASN A 20 4.93 7.10 -13.37
C ASN A 20 6.09 6.07 -13.41
N PRO A 21 7.01 6.14 -14.40
CA PRO A 21 8.06 5.14 -14.59
C PRO A 21 9.06 5.09 -13.43
N ASN A 22 9.10 6.11 -12.57
CA ASN A 22 10.02 6.15 -11.43
C ASN A 22 9.53 5.35 -10.23
N VAL A 23 8.24 4.97 -10.17
CA VAL A 23 7.68 4.27 -9.00
C VAL A 23 8.33 2.90 -8.84
N GLY A 24 8.40 2.12 -9.92
CA GLY A 24 9.09 0.82 -9.91
C GLY A 24 10.57 0.96 -9.52
N VAL A 25 11.27 1.94 -10.11
CA VAL A 25 12.69 2.22 -9.80
C VAL A 25 12.90 2.50 -8.32
N VAL A 26 12.05 3.32 -7.71
CA VAL A 26 12.13 3.63 -6.28
C VAL A 26 11.81 2.40 -5.43
N LEU A 27 10.79 1.62 -5.78
CA LEU A 27 10.47 0.39 -5.06
C LEU A 27 11.61 -0.64 -5.12
N ASP A 28 12.31 -0.74 -6.25
CA ASP A 28 13.48 -1.60 -6.39
C ASP A 28 14.66 -1.11 -5.55
N VAL A 29 14.90 0.20 -5.52
CA VAL A 29 15.97 0.79 -4.72
C VAL A 29 15.69 0.69 -3.23
N LEU A 30 14.45 0.90 -2.77
CA LEU A 30 14.07 0.71 -1.36
C LEU A 30 14.05 -0.76 -0.98
N ALA A 31 13.57 -1.61 -1.88
CA ALA A 31 13.28 -3.03 -1.65
C ALA A 31 12.50 -3.26 -0.35
N PRO A 32 11.29 -2.68 -0.19
CA PRO A 32 10.55 -2.81 1.05
C PRO A 32 10.01 -4.23 1.24
N ASP A 33 10.16 -4.76 2.44
CA ASP A 33 9.52 -6.01 2.88
C ASP A 33 8.05 -5.78 3.25
N ASP A 34 7.72 -4.57 3.69
CA ASP A 34 6.39 -4.14 4.13
C ASP A 34 5.97 -2.85 3.45
N ILE A 35 4.72 -2.78 2.98
CA ILE A 35 4.09 -1.57 2.47
C ILE A 35 2.75 -1.37 3.17
N VAL A 36 2.58 -0.18 3.76
CA VAL A 36 1.30 0.27 4.31
C VAL A 36 0.66 1.26 3.34
N LEU A 37 -0.57 0.97 2.92
CA LEU A 37 -1.33 1.76 1.97
C LEU A 37 -2.56 2.37 2.64
N TYR A 38 -2.70 3.68 2.45
CA TYR A 38 -3.83 4.50 2.87
C TYR A 38 -3.99 5.65 1.88
N GLY A 39 -5.18 6.25 1.82
CA GLY A 39 -5.47 7.29 0.83
C GLY A 39 -6.89 7.25 0.30
N VAL A 40 -7.11 7.97 -0.81
CA VAL A 40 -8.38 7.95 -1.54
C VAL A 40 -8.13 7.98 -3.05
N ALA A 41 -8.98 7.38 -3.87
CA ALA A 41 -10.17 6.59 -3.50
C ALA A 41 -9.89 5.07 -3.57
N THR A 42 -10.50 4.32 -2.65
CA THR A 42 -10.36 2.85 -2.52
C THR A 42 -10.61 2.13 -3.84
N ASP A 43 -11.69 2.48 -4.52
CA ASP A 43 -12.18 1.90 -5.76
C ASP A 43 -11.53 2.48 -7.04
N VAL A 44 -10.52 3.35 -6.91
CA VAL A 44 -9.88 4.04 -8.04
C VAL A 44 -8.35 4.02 -7.96
N CYS A 45 -7.75 4.92 -7.17
CA CYS A 45 -6.29 5.08 -7.12
C CYS A 45 -5.65 4.02 -6.23
N ASP A 46 -6.27 3.75 -5.09
CA ASP A 46 -5.79 2.76 -4.14
C ASP A 46 -5.91 1.36 -4.77
N LYS A 47 -7.02 1.09 -5.48
CA LYS A 47 -7.18 -0.14 -6.27
C LYS A 47 -6.00 -0.39 -7.21
N ALA A 48 -5.69 0.59 -8.06
CA ALA A 48 -4.57 0.45 -9.00
C ALA A 48 -3.22 0.29 -8.29
N ALA A 49 -3.03 0.94 -7.14
CA ALA A 49 -1.82 0.77 -6.34
C ALA A 49 -1.74 -0.63 -5.70
N VAL A 50 -2.81 -1.13 -5.09
CA VAL A 50 -2.87 -2.47 -4.47
C VAL A 50 -2.63 -3.55 -5.52
N GLU A 51 -3.43 -3.57 -6.58
CA GLU A 51 -3.33 -4.58 -7.64
C GLU A 51 -1.96 -4.53 -8.33
N GLY A 52 -1.47 -3.31 -8.60
CA GLY A 52 -0.15 -3.13 -9.21
C GLY A 52 1.00 -3.60 -8.33
N LEU A 53 0.89 -3.44 -7.00
CA LEU A 53 1.86 -3.95 -6.02
C LEU A 53 1.79 -5.48 -5.90
N LEU A 54 0.60 -6.08 -5.86
CA LEU A 54 0.45 -7.53 -5.83
C LEU A 54 1.07 -8.18 -7.07
N GLU A 55 0.87 -7.59 -8.25
CA GLU A 55 1.47 -8.07 -9.50
C GLU A 55 3.01 -7.93 -9.52
N ARG A 56 3.54 -6.76 -9.12
CA ARG A 56 4.96 -6.42 -9.29
C ARG A 56 5.84 -6.84 -8.11
N ARG A 57 5.27 -6.97 -6.92
CA ARG A 57 5.97 -7.20 -5.65
C ARG A 57 5.32 -8.33 -4.83
N PRO A 58 5.15 -9.55 -5.39
CA PRO A 58 4.39 -10.63 -4.75
C PRO A 58 4.98 -11.16 -3.43
N ARG A 59 6.21 -10.74 -3.07
CA ARG A 59 6.87 -11.09 -1.80
C ARG A 59 6.81 -9.98 -0.75
N THR A 60 6.41 -8.77 -1.13
CA THR A 60 6.26 -7.65 -0.20
C THR A 60 4.91 -7.79 0.50
N ARG A 61 4.92 -7.71 1.84
CA ARG A 61 3.70 -7.75 2.64
C ARG A 61 2.96 -6.43 2.46
N LEU A 62 1.68 -6.50 2.07
CA LEU A 62 0.86 -5.34 1.83
C LEU A 62 -0.22 -5.21 2.91
N PHE A 63 -0.33 -4.01 3.47
CA PHE A 63 -1.32 -3.65 4.48
C PHE A 63 -2.21 -2.54 3.93
N VAL A 64 -3.53 -2.68 4.05
CA VAL A 64 -4.48 -1.60 3.75
C VAL A 64 -5.11 -1.14 5.05
N VAL A 65 -5.01 0.16 5.31
CA VAL A 65 -5.52 0.78 6.53
C VAL A 65 -6.99 1.15 6.34
N THR A 66 -7.88 0.27 6.78
CA THR A 66 -9.33 0.29 6.49
C THR A 66 -10.06 1.53 7.01
N ASP A 67 -9.60 2.15 8.09
CA ASP A 67 -10.13 3.41 8.63
C ASP A 67 -9.45 4.66 8.07
N ALA A 68 -8.46 4.50 7.19
CA ALA A 68 -7.75 5.57 6.47
C ALA A 68 -7.86 5.45 4.94
N VAL A 69 -8.84 4.68 4.46
CA VAL A 69 -9.25 4.64 3.05
C VAL A 69 -10.73 4.97 2.91
N ARG A 70 -11.10 5.54 1.77
CA ARG A 70 -12.51 5.77 1.41
C ARG A 70 -12.69 5.73 -0.10
N GLY A 71 -13.59 4.88 -0.57
CA GLY A 71 -13.97 4.87 -1.99
C GLY A 71 -15.12 5.81 -2.30
N ILE A 72 -15.40 5.91 -3.60
CA ILE A 72 -16.52 6.67 -4.16
C ILE A 72 -17.80 5.84 -4.05
N ASP A 73 -17.75 4.58 -4.50
CA ASP A 73 -18.81 3.60 -4.35
C ASP A 73 -18.52 2.68 -3.16
N LYS A 74 -19.43 2.68 -2.19
CA LYS A 74 -19.29 1.93 -0.95
C LYS A 74 -19.27 0.42 -1.19
N ASP A 75 -20.20 -0.10 -1.99
CA ASP A 75 -20.37 -1.53 -2.18
C ASP A 75 -19.19 -2.11 -2.97
N VAL A 76 -18.71 -1.35 -3.98
CA VAL A 76 -17.49 -1.71 -4.72
C VAL A 76 -16.27 -1.71 -3.78
N SER A 77 -16.15 -0.72 -2.90
CA SER A 77 -15.03 -0.63 -1.95
C SER A 77 -15.02 -1.77 -0.94
N GLU A 78 -16.18 -2.12 -0.38
CA GLU A 78 -16.31 -3.23 0.55
C GLU A 78 -15.96 -4.57 -0.12
N GLN A 79 -16.39 -4.76 -1.37
CA GLN A 79 -16.03 -5.96 -2.14
C GLN A 79 -14.52 -6.02 -2.42
N LEU A 80 -13.90 -4.90 -2.84
CA LEU A 80 -12.46 -4.85 -3.09
C LEU A 80 -11.64 -5.16 -1.84
N LEU A 81 -12.00 -4.60 -0.68
CA LEU A 81 -11.31 -4.91 0.57
C LEU A 81 -11.38 -6.40 0.90
N LYS A 82 -12.54 -7.03 0.69
CA LYS A 82 -12.72 -8.47 0.87
C LYS A 82 -11.83 -9.27 -0.09
N ASP A 83 -11.86 -8.94 -1.37
CA ASP A 83 -11.11 -9.67 -2.40
C ASP A 83 -9.60 -9.55 -2.16
N TRP A 84 -9.10 -8.37 -1.82
CA TRP A 84 -7.69 -8.19 -1.45
C TRP A 84 -7.31 -8.97 -0.20
N GLY A 85 -8.21 -9.06 0.78
CA GLY A 85 -8.03 -9.92 1.96
C GLY A 85 -7.84 -11.39 1.58
N ASP A 86 -8.66 -11.88 0.65
CA ASP A 86 -8.56 -13.25 0.12
C ASP A 86 -7.26 -13.47 -0.70
N GLU A 87 -6.73 -12.42 -1.33
CA GLU A 87 -5.44 -12.41 -2.04
C GLU A 87 -4.21 -12.23 -1.12
N GLY A 88 -4.42 -12.11 0.20
CA GLY A 88 -3.34 -12.05 1.20
C GLY A 88 -2.93 -10.65 1.64
N VAL A 89 -3.64 -9.60 1.20
CA VAL A 89 -3.51 -8.25 1.75
C VAL A 89 -4.05 -8.20 3.17
N ARG A 90 -3.28 -7.63 4.09
CA ARG A 90 -3.71 -7.50 5.49
C ARG A 90 -4.55 -6.24 5.66
N LEU A 91 -5.81 -6.43 6.00
CA LEU A 91 -6.70 -5.32 6.39
C LEU A 91 -6.45 -4.96 7.85
N VAL A 92 -6.01 -3.74 8.11
CA VAL A 92 -5.65 -3.25 9.44
C VAL A 92 -6.33 -1.92 9.74
N ARG A 93 -6.31 -1.49 10.98
CA ARG A 93 -6.70 -0.14 11.39
C ARG A 93 -5.49 0.72 11.73
N THR A 94 -5.68 2.03 11.70
CA THR A 94 -4.63 3.02 11.99
C THR A 94 -3.97 2.76 13.34
N LYS A 95 -4.76 2.36 14.34
CA LYS A 95 -4.27 2.02 15.69
C LYS A 95 -3.23 0.91 15.69
N GLU A 96 -3.46 -0.15 14.90
CA GLU A 96 -2.56 -1.31 14.83
C GLU A 96 -1.19 -0.93 14.26
N VAL A 97 -1.17 0.02 13.32
CA VAL A 97 0.06 0.52 12.68
C VAL A 97 0.78 1.53 13.56
N VAL A 98 0.07 2.52 14.13
CA VAL A 98 0.70 3.70 14.76
C VAL A 98 0.95 3.52 16.26
N GLU A 99 0.05 2.82 16.96
CA GLU A 99 0.13 2.67 18.42
C GLU A 99 0.63 1.29 18.85
N GLU A 100 0.22 0.25 18.13
CA GLU A 100 0.53 -1.14 18.49
C GLU A 100 1.81 -1.66 17.80
N GLY A 101 2.40 -0.89 16.89
CA GLY A 101 3.72 -1.17 16.31
C GLY A 101 3.77 -2.38 15.39
N LEU A 102 2.64 -2.77 14.78
CA LEU A 102 2.51 -3.98 13.97
C LEU A 102 3.60 -4.11 12.90
N VAL A 103 3.92 -3.02 12.21
CA VAL A 103 4.88 -3.03 11.09
C VAL A 103 6.31 -3.09 11.61
N GLU A 104 6.62 -2.34 12.67
CA GLU A 104 7.93 -2.36 13.32
C GLU A 104 8.24 -3.74 13.93
N GLU A 105 7.24 -4.42 14.48
CA GLU A 105 7.37 -5.79 14.96
C GLU A 105 7.71 -6.77 13.83
N LEU A 106 7.03 -6.67 12.69
CA LEU A 106 7.30 -7.52 11.52
C LEU A 106 8.66 -7.24 10.89
N ALA A 107 9.05 -5.97 10.80
CA ALA A 107 10.37 -5.56 10.34
C ALA A 107 11.48 -6.16 11.23
N ARG A 108 11.31 -6.14 12.56
CA ARG A 108 12.25 -6.78 13.50
C ARG A 108 12.31 -8.31 13.35
N ALA A 109 11.19 -8.95 13.06
CA ALA A 109 11.12 -10.41 12.90
C ALA A 109 11.74 -10.92 11.58
N THR A 110 11.99 -10.01 10.62
CA THR A 110 12.56 -10.34 9.31
C THR A 110 13.99 -9.85 9.08
N ALA A 111 14.57 -9.14 10.05
CA ALA A 111 15.97 -8.72 10.09
C ALA A 111 16.88 -9.79 10.72
#